data_AF-A0A929C910-F1
#
_entry.id   AF-A0A929C910-F1
#
_cell.length_a   1.000
_cell.length_b   1.000
_cell.length_c   1.000
_cell.angle_alpha   90.00
_cell.angle_beta   90.00
_cell.angle_gamma   90.00
#
_symmetry.space_group_name_H-M   'P 1'
#
loop_
_entity.id
_entity.type
_entity.pdbx_description
1 polymer ?
#
loop_
_entity_poly.entity_id
_entity_poly.type
_entity_poly.pdbx_seq_one_letter_code
_entity_poly.pdbx_strand_id
1 'polypeptide(L)'
;NNIDKVITEVHNGILEISSKGIKRSDKMVVYVTTPEVNSIDIHGAASLEGLTSLNGNHLRIKASGASDINLEIYYDEITSEVSGAARLLLSGESPKHTITVSGAAKVMARGLTTEVTKATASGVSSASVNASTEVVSNTSGAGSIDLTGKPETLTIVSGEVIGENEHVKVYTTDYGDTTKVKIAGIRVEVIDNDSTKITIGNRRLTVSDDGNVRWCKIKLRKFNGHWAGFELGVNGYLTKDFDMNFRPEDEYMDLRMEKSIQVNMNIYEQNIALSKNQEWGMLTGIGLSWNNYRFNRPTSLYSDSAYMIGYIDKGINVRKSKLAIAYLQIPLIFEWQNHTIRKINSFHVGVGVILGVRLWSWQKKYYNELNKEYLLTQYDPTTGQYIDKWQRTSPNYNKTHTYDDYHLQPFKADATLRVGWGFVNLFATYNMVSMFRKDKGPELNQFAAGITLLGW
;
A
#
# COMPACT_ATOMS: atom_id res chain seq x y z
N ASN A 1 -38.61 -12.05 -46.98
CA ASN A 1 -39.63 -12.37 -45.97
C ASN A 1 -39.35 -13.79 -45.47
N ASN A 2 -38.88 -13.94 -44.23
CA ASN A 2 -38.51 -15.25 -43.66
C ASN A 2 -39.62 -15.84 -42.78
N ILE A 3 -40.83 -15.26 -42.80
CA ILE A 3 -41.95 -15.67 -41.93
C ILE A 3 -42.37 -17.13 -42.15
N ASP A 4 -42.29 -17.63 -43.38
CA ASP A 4 -42.64 -19.02 -43.72
C ASP A 4 -41.65 -20.05 -43.15
N LYS A 5 -40.52 -19.60 -42.57
CA LYS A 5 -39.52 -20.45 -41.90
C LYS A 5 -39.70 -20.51 -40.39
N VAL A 6 -40.72 -19.82 -39.86
CA VAL A 6 -41.13 -19.86 -38.46
C VAL A 6 -42.22 -20.90 -38.32
N ILE A 7 -42.01 -21.85 -37.42
CA ILE A 7 -42.98 -22.88 -37.10
C ILE A 7 -43.59 -22.51 -35.75
N THR A 8 -44.90 -22.36 -35.71
CA THR A 8 -45.68 -22.08 -34.49
C THR A 8 -46.70 -23.20 -34.29
N GLU A 9 -46.49 -24.04 -33.29
CA GLU A 9 -47.36 -25.18 -32.99
C GLU A 9 -47.86 -25.09 -31.56
N VAL A 10 -49.14 -25.42 -31.35
CA VAL A 10 -49.73 -25.51 -30.01
C VAL A 10 -50.18 -26.94 -29.78
N HIS A 11 -49.61 -27.60 -28.78
CA HIS A 11 -50.02 -28.93 -28.36
C HIS A 11 -49.94 -29.07 -26.84
N ASN A 12 -50.97 -29.65 -26.23
CA ASN A 12 -51.05 -29.91 -24.78
C ASN A 12 -50.77 -28.66 -23.90
N GLY A 13 -51.22 -27.48 -24.33
CA GLY A 13 -51.01 -26.22 -23.60
C GLY A 13 -49.60 -25.63 -23.72
N ILE A 14 -48.76 -26.18 -24.59
CA ILE A 14 -47.42 -25.67 -24.91
C ILE A 14 -47.48 -24.99 -26.26
N LEU A 15 -47.04 -23.73 -26.32
CA LEU A 15 -46.77 -23.02 -27.57
C LEU A 15 -45.28 -23.21 -27.91
N GLU A 16 -44.99 -23.94 -28.98
CA GLU A 16 -43.64 -24.09 -29.52
C GLU A 16 -43.45 -23.12 -30.69
N ILE A 17 -42.40 -22.28 -30.59
CA ILE A 17 -41.99 -21.37 -31.65
C ILE A 17 -40.55 -21.73 -32.03
N SER A 18 -40.34 -22.22 -33.23
CA SER A 18 -39.01 -22.58 -33.73
C SER A 18 -38.74 -21.99 -35.12
N SER A 19 -37.47 -21.94 -35.51
CA SER A 19 -37.09 -21.50 -36.85
C SER A 19 -35.97 -22.37 -37.43
N LYS A 20 -36.01 -22.60 -38.74
CA LYS A 20 -35.02 -23.42 -39.45
C LYS A 20 -34.43 -22.69 -40.65
N GLY A 21 -33.10 -22.64 -40.73
CA GLY A 21 -32.40 -22.18 -41.94
C GLY A 21 -32.48 -20.67 -42.21
N ILE A 22 -32.58 -19.85 -41.17
CA ILE A 22 -32.49 -18.38 -41.29
C ILE A 22 -31.01 -17.98 -41.34
N LYS A 23 -30.58 -17.34 -42.44
CA LYS A 23 -29.24 -16.74 -42.58
C LYS A 23 -29.34 -15.21 -42.42
N ARG A 24 -28.27 -14.61 -41.89
CA ARG A 24 -28.10 -13.19 -41.49
C ARG A 24 -28.95 -12.18 -42.26
N SER A 25 -29.89 -11.53 -41.56
CA SER A 25 -29.94 -10.06 -41.32
C SER A 25 -31.30 -9.53 -40.85
N ASP A 26 -32.36 -10.36 -40.83
CA ASP A 26 -33.68 -9.90 -40.40
C ASP A 26 -33.92 -10.15 -38.90
N LYS A 27 -34.23 -9.08 -38.14
CA LYS A 27 -34.73 -9.20 -36.76
C LYS A 27 -36.14 -9.77 -36.81
N MET A 28 -36.35 -10.91 -36.16
CA MET A 28 -37.66 -11.52 -36.03
C MET A 28 -38.23 -11.22 -34.65
N VAL A 29 -39.46 -10.72 -34.61
CA VAL A 29 -40.17 -10.37 -33.38
C VAL A 29 -41.48 -11.12 -33.37
N VAL A 30 -41.74 -11.87 -32.30
CA VAL A 30 -43.01 -12.56 -32.09
C VAL A 30 -43.64 -11.99 -30.83
N TYR A 31 -44.88 -11.55 -30.95
CA TYR A 31 -45.69 -11.11 -29.82
C TYR A 31 -46.58 -12.25 -29.38
N VAL A 32 -46.49 -12.63 -28.11
CA VAL A 32 -47.31 -13.68 -27.51
C VAL A 32 -48.10 -13.06 -26.36
N THR A 33 -49.40 -13.34 -26.33
CA THR A 33 -50.29 -12.99 -25.22
C THR A 33 -50.95 -14.26 -24.73
N THR A 34 -50.86 -14.51 -23.43
CA THR A 34 -51.41 -15.71 -22.79
C THR A 34 -51.97 -15.32 -21.42
N PRO A 35 -53.08 -15.92 -20.96
CA PRO A 35 -53.66 -15.62 -19.65
C PRO A 35 -52.77 -16.11 -18.50
N GLU A 36 -52.03 -17.21 -18.68
CA GLU A 36 -51.17 -17.80 -17.67
C GLU A 36 -49.89 -18.35 -18.30
N VAL A 37 -48.80 -18.37 -17.52
CA VAL A 37 -47.50 -18.94 -17.92
C VAL A 37 -46.94 -19.71 -16.74
N ASN A 38 -46.69 -21.01 -16.90
CA ASN A 38 -46.07 -21.85 -15.86
C ASN A 38 -44.64 -22.28 -16.22
N SER A 39 -44.27 -22.19 -17.51
CA SER A 39 -42.94 -22.58 -17.99
C SER A 39 -42.52 -21.73 -19.18
N ILE A 40 -41.26 -21.32 -19.18
CA ILE A 40 -40.58 -20.61 -20.26
C ILE A 40 -39.28 -21.37 -20.55
N ASP A 41 -39.11 -21.90 -21.75
CA ASP A 41 -37.87 -22.54 -22.20
C ASP A 41 -37.33 -21.78 -23.42
N ILE A 42 -36.16 -21.15 -23.27
CA ILE A 42 -35.47 -20.44 -24.35
C ILE A 42 -34.12 -21.11 -24.62
N HIS A 43 -33.84 -21.35 -25.89
CA HIS A 43 -32.59 -21.96 -26.33
C HIS A 43 -32.06 -21.32 -27.61
N GLY A 44 -30.73 -21.34 -27.78
CA GLY A 44 -30.07 -20.79 -28.97
C GLY A 44 -29.72 -19.31 -28.82
N ALA A 45 -29.87 -18.52 -29.89
CA ALA A 45 -29.61 -17.08 -29.91
C ALA A 45 -30.93 -16.31 -29.97
N ALA A 46 -31.58 -16.14 -28.82
CA ALA A 46 -32.92 -15.59 -28.70
C ALA A 46 -33.04 -14.64 -27.50
N SER A 47 -33.97 -13.69 -27.57
CA SER A 47 -34.26 -12.75 -26.49
C SER A 47 -35.75 -12.73 -26.16
N LEU A 48 -36.07 -12.71 -24.87
CA LEU A 48 -37.42 -12.63 -24.33
C LEU A 48 -37.55 -11.40 -23.45
N GLU A 49 -38.55 -10.58 -23.72
CA GLU A 49 -38.87 -9.39 -22.94
C GLU A 49 -40.34 -9.46 -22.51
N GLY A 50 -40.58 -9.40 -21.20
CA GLY A 50 -41.91 -9.29 -20.62
C GLY A 50 -42.41 -7.85 -20.76
N LEU A 51 -43.45 -7.65 -21.55
CA LEU A 51 -44.07 -6.32 -21.71
C LEU A 51 -45.03 -5.97 -20.58
N THR A 52 -45.47 -6.97 -19.82
CA THR A 52 -46.38 -6.86 -18.67
C THR A 52 -45.91 -7.82 -17.58
N SER A 53 -46.28 -7.54 -16.33
CA SER A 53 -45.99 -8.44 -15.22
C SER A 53 -46.71 -9.78 -15.39
N LEU A 54 -46.01 -10.87 -15.07
CA LEU A 54 -46.57 -12.22 -15.06
C LEU A 54 -46.90 -12.63 -13.63
N ASN A 55 -48.02 -13.33 -13.44
CA ASN A 55 -48.49 -13.74 -12.12
C ASN A 55 -48.94 -15.20 -12.17
N GLY A 56 -48.76 -15.94 -11.08
CA GLY A 56 -49.23 -17.32 -10.97
C GLY A 56 -48.66 -18.05 -9.75
N ASN A 57 -48.84 -19.37 -9.69
CA ASN A 57 -48.38 -20.14 -8.52
C ASN A 57 -46.93 -20.63 -8.70
N HIS A 58 -46.61 -21.25 -9.84
CA HIS A 58 -45.27 -21.77 -10.10
C HIS A 58 -44.77 -21.37 -11.49
N LEU A 59 -43.55 -20.84 -11.57
CA LEU A 59 -42.89 -20.50 -12.82
C LEU A 59 -41.54 -21.19 -12.94
N ARG A 60 -41.35 -21.99 -14.00
CA ARG A 60 -40.05 -22.52 -14.38
C ARG A 60 -39.48 -21.79 -15.58
N ILE A 61 -38.29 -21.21 -15.44
CA ILE A 61 -37.56 -20.52 -16.50
C ILE A 61 -36.30 -21.31 -16.79
N LYS A 62 -36.16 -21.77 -18.04
CA LYS A 62 -34.94 -22.41 -18.53
C LYS A 62 -34.35 -21.58 -19.65
N ALA A 63 -33.09 -21.21 -19.52
CA ALA A 63 -32.34 -20.45 -20.51
C ALA A 63 -31.03 -21.17 -20.85
N SER A 64 -30.83 -21.42 -22.15
CA SER A 64 -29.61 -22.06 -22.66
C SER A 64 -29.10 -21.38 -23.93
N GLY A 65 -27.81 -21.56 -24.24
CA GLY A 65 -27.18 -20.93 -25.40
C GLY A 65 -26.75 -19.48 -25.15
N ALA A 66 -26.93 -18.60 -26.14
CA ALA A 66 -26.67 -17.17 -26.08
C ALA A 66 -28.00 -16.39 -25.99
N SER A 67 -28.75 -16.65 -24.91
CA SER A 67 -30.09 -16.11 -24.68
C SER A 67 -30.10 -14.97 -23.66
N ASP A 68 -31.03 -14.02 -23.81
CA ASP A 68 -31.24 -12.91 -22.87
C ASP A 68 -32.73 -12.78 -22.51
N ILE A 69 -33.05 -12.92 -21.23
CA ILE A 69 -34.42 -12.84 -20.71
C ILE A 69 -34.54 -11.66 -19.74
N ASN A 70 -35.58 -10.84 -19.90
CA ASN A 70 -35.98 -9.79 -18.95
C ASN A 70 -37.47 -9.92 -18.60
N LEU A 71 -37.80 -10.18 -17.33
CA LEU A 71 -39.18 -10.37 -16.88
C LEU A 71 -39.44 -9.71 -15.52
N GLU A 72 -40.64 -9.14 -15.37
CA GLU A 72 -41.25 -8.74 -14.09
C GLU A 72 -42.28 -9.81 -13.68
N ILE A 73 -42.06 -10.49 -12.55
CA ILE A 73 -42.80 -11.70 -12.18
C ILE A 73 -43.24 -11.68 -10.71
N TYR A 74 -44.46 -12.16 -10.46
CA TYR A 74 -45.07 -12.30 -9.14
C TYR A 74 -45.64 -13.71 -8.98
N TYR A 75 -44.84 -14.63 -8.42
CA TYR A 75 -45.20 -16.04 -8.30
C TYR A 75 -44.93 -16.58 -6.90
N ASP A 76 -45.68 -17.60 -6.45
CA ASP A 76 -45.41 -18.24 -5.15
C ASP A 76 -44.05 -18.96 -5.13
N GLU A 77 -43.69 -19.64 -6.24
CA GLU A 77 -42.42 -20.33 -6.39
C GLU A 77 -41.83 -20.18 -7.81
N ILE A 78 -40.58 -19.74 -7.89
CA ILE A 78 -39.84 -19.59 -9.15
C ILE A 78 -38.66 -20.56 -9.18
N THR A 79 -38.46 -21.23 -10.31
CA THR A 79 -37.27 -22.05 -10.60
C THR A 79 -36.57 -21.51 -11.84
N SER A 80 -35.29 -21.13 -11.71
CA SER A 80 -34.47 -20.58 -12.79
C SER A 80 -33.28 -21.49 -13.08
N GLU A 81 -33.20 -22.03 -14.30
CA GLU A 81 -32.11 -22.87 -14.78
C GLU A 81 -31.43 -22.18 -15.96
N VAL A 82 -30.21 -21.67 -15.75
CA VAL A 82 -29.50 -20.86 -16.75
C VAL A 82 -28.15 -21.49 -17.07
N SER A 83 -27.88 -21.75 -18.35
CA SER A 83 -26.65 -22.42 -18.80
C SER A 83 -26.07 -21.81 -20.08
N GLY A 84 -24.77 -22.03 -20.33
CA GLY A 84 -24.11 -21.58 -21.56
C GLY A 84 -23.55 -20.16 -21.44
N ALA A 85 -24.00 -19.24 -22.29
CA ALA A 85 -23.64 -17.82 -22.31
C ALA A 85 -24.91 -16.95 -22.20
N ALA A 86 -25.84 -17.36 -21.33
CA ALA A 86 -27.16 -16.77 -21.18
C ALA A 86 -27.23 -15.76 -20.02
N ARG A 87 -28.13 -14.78 -20.15
CA ARG A 87 -28.48 -13.80 -19.13
C ARG A 87 -29.95 -13.88 -18.78
N LEU A 88 -30.26 -13.84 -17.49
CA LEU A 88 -31.62 -13.76 -16.96
C LEU A 88 -31.71 -12.58 -15.99
N LEU A 89 -32.55 -11.59 -16.29
CA LEU A 89 -32.86 -10.44 -15.45
C LEU A 89 -34.30 -10.60 -14.93
N LEU A 90 -34.46 -10.59 -13.60
CA LEU A 90 -35.75 -10.76 -12.94
C LEU A 90 -36.02 -9.62 -11.96
N SER A 91 -37.25 -9.12 -11.97
CA SER A 91 -37.81 -8.21 -10.97
C SER A 91 -39.19 -8.65 -10.50
N GLY A 92 -39.67 -8.10 -9.39
CA GLY A 92 -40.99 -8.41 -8.81
C GLY A 92 -40.88 -9.01 -7.40
N GLU A 93 -41.79 -9.91 -7.04
CA GLU A 93 -41.86 -10.52 -5.70
C GLU A 93 -42.18 -12.01 -5.75
N SER A 94 -41.55 -12.81 -4.89
CA SER A 94 -41.87 -14.24 -4.76
C SER A 94 -41.45 -14.79 -3.40
N PRO A 95 -42.28 -15.53 -2.67
CA PRO A 95 -41.87 -16.20 -1.44
C PRO A 95 -40.63 -17.10 -1.63
N LYS A 96 -40.52 -17.83 -2.75
CA LYS A 96 -39.46 -18.82 -2.95
C LYS A 96 -38.82 -18.76 -4.34
N HIS A 97 -37.50 -18.68 -4.39
CA HIS A 97 -36.73 -18.73 -5.64
C HIS A 97 -35.62 -19.78 -5.59
N THR A 98 -35.61 -20.70 -6.56
CA THR A 98 -34.53 -21.68 -6.74
C THR A 98 -33.76 -21.35 -8.01
N ILE A 99 -32.44 -21.16 -7.90
CA ILE A 99 -31.55 -20.79 -9.01
C ILE A 99 -30.50 -21.87 -9.21
N THR A 100 -30.34 -22.32 -10.45
CA THR A 100 -29.20 -23.12 -10.90
C THR A 100 -28.57 -22.43 -12.09
N VAL A 101 -27.32 -21.97 -11.93
CA VAL A 101 -26.55 -21.32 -13.00
C VAL A 101 -25.25 -22.07 -13.27
N SER A 102 -24.97 -22.35 -14.55
CA SER A 102 -23.75 -23.07 -14.96
C SER A 102 -23.17 -22.54 -16.28
N GLY A 103 -21.86 -22.70 -16.48
CA GLY A 103 -21.16 -22.15 -17.66
C GLY A 103 -20.86 -20.65 -17.51
N ALA A 104 -20.71 -19.93 -18.62
CA ALA A 104 -20.46 -18.48 -18.67
C ALA A 104 -21.77 -17.65 -18.57
N ALA A 105 -22.66 -18.05 -17.67
CA ALA A 105 -24.02 -17.55 -17.56
C ALA A 105 -24.22 -16.62 -16.35
N LYS A 106 -25.24 -15.76 -16.42
CA LYS A 106 -25.53 -14.76 -15.39
C LYS A 106 -27.02 -14.66 -15.04
N VAL A 107 -27.34 -14.73 -13.76
CA VAL A 107 -28.67 -14.44 -13.21
C VAL A 107 -28.62 -13.14 -12.42
N MET A 108 -29.49 -12.20 -12.78
CA MET A 108 -29.61 -10.87 -12.18
C MET A 108 -30.99 -10.73 -11.53
N ALA A 109 -31.15 -11.25 -10.31
CA ALA A 109 -32.39 -11.17 -9.55
C ALA A 109 -32.30 -10.16 -8.38
N ARG A 110 -31.55 -9.06 -8.55
CA ARG A 110 -31.46 -7.99 -7.53
C ARG A 110 -32.80 -7.27 -7.33
N GLY A 111 -33.58 -7.15 -8.39
CA GLY A 111 -34.90 -6.51 -8.39
C GLY A 111 -36.05 -7.46 -8.02
N LEU A 112 -35.77 -8.74 -7.78
CA LEU A 112 -36.77 -9.74 -7.39
C LEU A 112 -36.68 -9.96 -5.88
N THR A 113 -37.65 -9.44 -5.13
CA THR A 113 -37.67 -9.60 -3.66
C THR A 113 -38.22 -10.96 -3.29
N THR A 114 -37.47 -11.71 -2.48
CA THR A 114 -37.89 -13.04 -2.03
C THR A 114 -37.84 -13.22 -0.52
N GLU A 115 -38.56 -14.19 0.03
CA GLU A 115 -38.36 -14.61 1.42
C GLU A 115 -37.20 -15.61 1.51
N VAL A 116 -37.27 -16.66 0.69
CA VAL A 116 -36.28 -17.76 0.66
C VAL A 116 -35.69 -17.91 -0.74
N THR A 117 -34.36 -17.84 -0.84
CA THR A 117 -33.63 -18.14 -2.08
C THR A 117 -32.65 -19.30 -1.91
N LYS A 118 -32.71 -20.28 -2.80
CA LYS A 118 -31.71 -21.35 -2.93
C LYS A 118 -30.95 -21.18 -4.23
N ALA A 119 -29.66 -20.87 -4.18
CA ALA A 119 -28.87 -20.55 -5.35
C ALA A 119 -27.65 -21.48 -5.48
N THR A 120 -27.51 -22.10 -6.65
CA THR A 120 -26.36 -22.93 -7.01
C THR A 120 -25.66 -22.35 -8.23
N ALA A 121 -24.36 -22.05 -8.12
CA ALA A 121 -23.53 -21.53 -9.21
C ALA A 121 -22.32 -22.43 -9.46
N SER A 122 -22.14 -22.88 -10.70
CA SER A 122 -21.03 -23.77 -11.09
C SER A 122 -20.29 -23.27 -12.34
N GLY A 123 -18.99 -23.54 -12.45
CA GLY A 123 -18.17 -23.12 -13.61
C GLY A 123 -17.72 -21.66 -13.52
N VAL A 124 -18.00 -20.83 -14.55
CA VAL A 124 -17.66 -19.39 -14.59
C VAL A 124 -18.97 -18.58 -14.60
N SER A 125 -19.76 -18.74 -13.54
CA SER A 125 -21.14 -18.23 -13.47
C SER A 125 -21.33 -17.19 -12.37
N SER A 126 -22.36 -16.35 -12.50
CA SER A 126 -22.73 -15.41 -11.45
C SER A 126 -24.24 -15.36 -11.23
N ALA A 127 -24.67 -15.32 -9.97
CA ALA A 127 -26.07 -15.09 -9.62
C ALA A 127 -26.16 -13.98 -8.57
N SER A 128 -27.05 -13.01 -8.78
CA SER A 128 -27.33 -12.00 -7.75
C SER A 128 -28.74 -12.17 -7.22
N VAL A 129 -28.91 -12.19 -5.90
CA VAL A 129 -30.17 -12.55 -5.23
C VAL A 129 -30.57 -11.53 -4.16
N ASN A 130 -31.87 -11.34 -3.99
CA ASN A 130 -32.44 -10.47 -2.97
C ASN A 130 -33.48 -11.25 -2.13
N ALA A 131 -33.10 -11.61 -0.91
CA ALA A 131 -33.98 -12.34 0.01
C ALA A 131 -34.04 -11.68 1.40
N SER A 132 -35.19 -11.79 2.07
CA SER A 132 -35.46 -11.21 3.40
C SER A 132 -35.34 -12.20 4.57
N THR A 133 -35.54 -13.51 4.33
CA THR A 133 -35.58 -14.51 5.42
C THR A 133 -34.42 -15.49 5.34
N GLU A 134 -34.26 -16.22 4.25
CA GLU A 134 -33.24 -17.26 4.13
C GLU A 134 -32.54 -17.26 2.76
N VAL A 135 -31.22 -17.42 2.76
CA VAL A 135 -30.45 -17.73 1.55
C VAL A 135 -29.61 -18.97 1.77
N VAL A 136 -29.79 -19.97 0.90
CA VAL A 136 -28.91 -21.14 0.81
C VAL A 136 -28.09 -21.05 -0.47
N SER A 137 -26.77 -20.90 -0.33
CA SER A 137 -25.86 -20.72 -1.46
C SER A 137 -24.90 -21.92 -1.61
N ASN A 138 -24.75 -22.42 -2.83
CA ASN A 138 -23.80 -23.47 -3.18
C ASN A 138 -23.00 -23.04 -4.42
N THR A 139 -21.70 -22.84 -4.28
CA THR A 139 -20.83 -22.45 -5.40
C THR A 139 -19.70 -23.44 -5.60
N SER A 140 -19.32 -23.66 -6.87
CA SER A 140 -18.18 -24.51 -7.27
C SER A 140 -17.46 -23.95 -8.50
N GLY A 141 -16.14 -24.12 -8.57
CA GLY A 141 -15.30 -23.55 -9.64
C GLY A 141 -15.04 -22.05 -9.43
N ALA A 142 -15.22 -21.25 -10.47
CA ALA A 142 -15.12 -19.78 -10.45
C ALA A 142 -16.51 -19.11 -10.41
N GLY A 143 -17.50 -19.77 -9.80
CA GLY A 143 -18.85 -19.26 -9.65
C GLY A 143 -19.00 -18.30 -8.46
N SER A 144 -19.80 -17.24 -8.60
CA SER A 144 -20.07 -16.27 -7.52
C SER A 144 -21.57 -16.06 -7.27
N ILE A 145 -21.95 -15.89 -6.00
CA ILE A 145 -23.31 -15.47 -5.62
C ILE A 145 -23.24 -14.12 -4.90
N ASP A 146 -23.85 -13.10 -5.50
CA ASP A 146 -23.96 -11.75 -4.95
C ASP A 146 -25.26 -11.61 -4.15
N LEU A 147 -25.17 -11.23 -2.89
CA LEU A 147 -26.35 -10.98 -2.04
C LEU A 147 -26.62 -9.49 -1.93
N THR A 148 -27.80 -9.04 -2.38
CA THR A 148 -28.26 -7.65 -2.23
C THR A 148 -29.34 -7.47 -1.15
N GLY A 149 -30.00 -8.55 -0.75
CA GLY A 149 -30.98 -8.55 0.34
C GLY A 149 -30.36 -8.66 1.73
N LYS A 150 -31.20 -8.53 2.77
CA LYS A 150 -30.81 -8.68 4.18
C LYS A 150 -31.52 -9.89 4.80
N PRO A 151 -31.13 -11.12 4.46
CA PRO A 151 -31.77 -12.31 5.02
C PRO A 151 -31.46 -12.46 6.50
N GLU A 152 -32.43 -12.95 7.28
CA GLU A 152 -32.23 -13.35 8.68
C GLU A 152 -31.23 -14.51 8.81
N THR A 153 -31.26 -15.45 7.86
CA THR A 153 -30.40 -16.65 7.81
C THR A 153 -29.65 -16.74 6.49
N LEU A 154 -28.32 -16.92 6.54
CA LEU A 154 -27.48 -17.20 5.38
C LEU A 154 -26.72 -18.52 5.61
N THR A 155 -27.00 -19.52 4.77
CA THR A 155 -26.32 -20.81 4.76
C THR A 155 -25.44 -20.94 3.52
N ILE A 156 -24.14 -21.05 3.72
CA ILE A 156 -23.17 -21.28 2.65
C ILE A 156 -22.76 -22.74 2.68
N VAL A 157 -23.16 -23.51 1.66
CA VAL A 157 -22.83 -24.93 1.51
C VAL A 157 -21.40 -25.10 0.99
N SER A 158 -20.97 -24.29 0.01
CA SER A 158 -19.58 -24.21 -0.46
C SER A 158 -19.30 -22.93 -1.26
N GLY A 159 -18.03 -22.48 -1.22
CA GLY A 159 -17.45 -21.37 -1.99
C GLY A 159 -17.87 -19.95 -1.59
N GLU A 160 -17.81 -19.00 -2.53
CA GLU A 160 -17.76 -17.55 -2.27
C GLU A 160 -19.14 -16.88 -2.38
N VAL A 161 -19.54 -16.17 -1.31
CA VAL A 161 -20.70 -15.26 -1.30
C VAL A 161 -20.22 -13.86 -0.96
N ILE A 162 -20.54 -12.89 -1.82
CA ILE A 162 -20.20 -11.48 -1.61
C ILE A 162 -21.50 -10.76 -1.25
N GLY A 163 -21.62 -10.33 0.01
CA GLY A 163 -22.76 -9.57 0.51
C GLY A 163 -22.33 -8.24 1.12
N GLU A 164 -23.05 -7.17 0.81
CA GLU A 164 -22.93 -5.89 1.51
C GLU A 164 -23.93 -5.84 2.66
N ASN A 165 -23.53 -6.37 3.83
CA ASN A 165 -24.16 -6.00 5.10
C ASN A 165 -23.14 -5.24 5.94
N GLU A 166 -23.52 -4.07 6.47
CA GLU A 166 -22.65 -3.18 7.26
C GLU A 166 -22.03 -3.85 8.51
N HIS A 167 -22.53 -5.04 8.91
CA HIS A 167 -22.09 -5.75 10.11
C HIS A 167 -21.62 -7.20 9.90
N VAL A 168 -21.74 -7.77 8.69
CA VAL A 168 -21.42 -9.19 8.46
C VAL A 168 -20.68 -9.35 7.13
N LYS A 169 -19.41 -9.77 7.20
CA LYS A 169 -18.61 -10.18 6.03
C LYS A 169 -18.14 -11.61 6.27
N VAL A 170 -18.73 -12.58 5.58
CA VAL A 170 -18.32 -13.98 5.64
C VAL A 170 -17.29 -14.21 4.54
N TYR A 171 -16.10 -14.71 4.90
CA TYR A 171 -15.04 -15.06 3.96
C TYR A 171 -14.70 -16.53 4.15
N THR A 172 -15.23 -17.40 3.30
CA THR A 172 -14.80 -18.80 3.27
C THR A 172 -13.68 -18.90 2.24
N THR A 173 -12.44 -19.04 2.70
CA THR A 173 -11.31 -19.36 1.80
C THR A 173 -11.10 -20.87 1.85
N ASP A 174 -11.46 -21.58 0.78
CA ASP A 174 -11.11 -22.99 0.60
C ASP A 174 -9.62 -23.08 0.26
N TYR A 175 -8.79 -23.02 1.30
CA TYR A 175 -7.36 -23.31 1.20
C TYR A 175 -6.95 -24.21 2.37
N GLY A 176 -7.40 -25.47 2.32
CA GLY A 176 -7.05 -26.54 3.26
C GLY A 176 -7.67 -26.38 4.65
N ASP A 177 -8.34 -27.43 5.12
CA ASP A 177 -8.78 -27.75 6.50
C ASP A 177 -9.29 -26.61 7.41
N THR A 178 -9.54 -25.39 6.92
CA THR A 178 -9.76 -24.21 7.76
C THR A 178 -10.94 -23.37 7.28
N THR A 179 -11.97 -23.24 8.11
CA THR A 179 -13.12 -22.35 7.91
C THR A 179 -12.93 -21.05 8.69
N LYS A 180 -13.12 -19.89 8.06
CA LYS A 180 -13.01 -18.57 8.72
C LYS A 180 -14.32 -17.79 8.62
N VAL A 181 -14.80 -17.25 9.73
CA VAL A 181 -16.04 -16.47 9.82
C VAL A 181 -15.79 -15.16 10.56
N LYS A 182 -16.37 -14.05 10.09
CA LYS A 182 -16.26 -12.73 10.75
C LYS A 182 -17.63 -12.07 10.89
N ILE A 183 -18.05 -11.84 12.13
CA ILE A 183 -19.37 -11.27 12.48
C ILE A 183 -19.15 -10.13 13.48
N ALA A 184 -19.54 -8.90 13.15
CA ALA A 184 -19.58 -7.77 14.09
C ALA A 184 -18.33 -7.59 15.00
N GLY A 185 -17.12 -7.79 14.46
CA GLY A 185 -15.86 -7.67 15.22
C GLY A 185 -15.40 -8.95 15.94
N ILE A 186 -16.21 -10.01 15.91
CA ILE A 186 -15.88 -11.37 16.30
C ILE A 186 -15.30 -12.10 15.08
N ARG A 187 -14.17 -12.78 15.25
CA ARG A 187 -13.55 -13.65 14.23
C ARG A 187 -13.52 -15.08 14.74
N VAL A 188 -14.11 -16.00 14.00
CA VAL A 188 -14.08 -17.44 14.26
C VAL A 188 -13.21 -18.11 13.19
N GLU A 189 -12.32 -19.01 13.59
CA GLU A 189 -11.46 -19.79 12.73
C GLU A 189 -11.53 -21.24 13.22
N VAL A 190 -12.07 -22.14 12.40
CA VAL A 190 -12.19 -23.58 12.69
C VAL A 190 -11.17 -24.29 11.83
N ILE A 191 -10.24 -25.01 12.45
CA ILE A 191 -9.28 -25.88 11.77
C ILE A 191 -9.69 -27.31 12.05
N ASP A 192 -9.97 -28.08 11.00
CA ASP A 192 -10.38 -29.47 11.07
C ASP A 192 -9.27 -30.32 11.72
N ASN A 193 -9.64 -31.18 12.66
CA ASN A 193 -8.73 -32.03 13.47
C ASN A 193 -7.66 -31.27 14.31
N ASP A 194 -7.85 -29.98 14.62
CA ASP A 194 -6.93 -29.21 15.47
C ASP A 194 -7.65 -28.32 16.50
N SER A 195 -8.31 -27.25 16.05
CA SER A 195 -8.85 -26.26 16.97
C SER A 195 -9.88 -25.29 16.39
N THR A 196 -10.82 -24.88 17.24
CA THR A 196 -11.73 -23.74 17.02
C THR A 196 -11.24 -22.51 17.78
N LYS A 197 -10.97 -21.41 17.06
CA LYS A 197 -10.46 -20.13 17.58
C LYS A 197 -11.51 -19.04 17.45
N ILE A 198 -11.99 -18.49 18.57
CA ILE A 198 -12.91 -17.35 18.62
C ILE A 198 -12.15 -16.12 19.14
N THR A 199 -12.08 -15.06 18.35
CA THR A 199 -11.39 -13.81 18.67
C THR A 199 -12.39 -12.68 18.82
N ILE A 200 -12.41 -12.02 19.97
CA ILE A 200 -13.22 -10.83 20.27
C ILE A 200 -12.28 -9.73 20.77
N GLY A 201 -12.12 -8.67 19.97
CA GLY A 201 -11.20 -7.57 20.31
C GLY A 201 -9.76 -8.05 20.55
N ASN A 202 -9.27 -7.90 21.78
CA ASN A 202 -7.93 -8.34 22.19
C ASN A 202 -7.92 -9.67 22.95
N ARG A 203 -9.00 -10.46 22.90
CA ARG A 203 -9.09 -11.77 23.55
C ARG A 203 -9.33 -12.86 22.50
N ARG A 204 -8.65 -14.00 22.65
CA ARG A 204 -8.88 -15.23 21.90
C ARG A 204 -9.27 -16.34 22.86
N LEU A 205 -10.32 -17.05 22.50
CA LEU A 205 -10.64 -18.37 22.98
C LEU A 205 -10.14 -19.37 21.94
N THR A 206 -9.35 -20.36 22.35
CA THR A 206 -9.01 -21.51 21.52
C THR A 206 -9.57 -22.74 22.20
N VAL A 207 -10.41 -23.49 21.50
CA VAL A 207 -10.92 -24.79 21.90
C VAL A 207 -10.21 -25.81 21.02
N SER A 208 -9.37 -26.64 21.61
CA SER A 208 -8.73 -27.76 20.90
C SER A 208 -9.71 -28.93 20.79
N ASP A 209 -9.48 -29.83 19.83
CA ASP A 209 -10.38 -30.96 19.57
C ASP A 209 -10.44 -32.00 20.69
N ASP A 210 -9.43 -32.00 21.57
CA ASP A 210 -9.42 -32.75 22.84
C ASP A 210 -10.28 -32.13 23.95
N GLY A 211 -11.00 -31.04 23.65
CA GLY A 211 -11.87 -30.32 24.59
C GLY A 211 -11.12 -29.30 25.46
N ASN A 212 -9.82 -29.10 25.28
CA ASN A 212 -9.07 -28.12 26.05
C ASN A 212 -9.42 -26.68 25.64
N VAL A 213 -9.78 -25.86 26.63
CA VAL A 213 -10.12 -24.45 26.44
C VAL A 213 -8.99 -23.55 26.93
N ARG A 214 -8.43 -22.73 26.03
CA ARG A 214 -7.40 -21.73 26.37
C ARG A 214 -7.88 -20.32 26.09
N TRP A 215 -7.72 -19.44 27.07
CA TRP A 215 -7.93 -18.00 26.94
C TRP A 215 -6.59 -17.29 26.81
N CYS A 216 -6.40 -16.49 25.76
CA CYS A 216 -5.21 -15.65 25.63
C CYS A 216 -5.53 -14.23 25.18
N LYS A 217 -4.73 -13.27 25.66
CA LYS A 217 -4.80 -11.88 25.21
C LYS A 217 -4.04 -11.75 23.90
N ILE A 218 -4.71 -11.36 22.84
CA ILE A 218 -4.11 -11.06 21.54
C ILE A 218 -3.54 -9.64 21.62
N LYS A 219 -2.23 -9.50 21.39
CA LYS A 219 -1.64 -8.19 21.11
C LYS A 219 -2.16 -7.72 19.75
N LEU A 220 -3.01 -6.69 19.74
CA LEU A 220 -3.40 -6.02 18.50
C LEU A 220 -2.11 -5.46 17.86
N ARG A 221 -1.90 -5.77 16.57
CA ARG A 221 -0.79 -5.17 15.80
C ARG A 221 -0.97 -3.66 15.81
N LYS A 222 0.11 -2.95 16.07
CA LYS A 222 0.18 -1.49 15.96
C LYS A 222 1.12 -1.16 14.80
N PHE A 223 0.83 -0.06 14.11
CA PHE A 223 1.79 0.58 13.23
C PHE A 223 3.08 0.85 14.02
N ASN A 224 4.22 0.54 13.41
CA ASN A 224 5.51 0.58 14.07
C ASN A 224 6.55 1.04 13.05
N GLY A 225 6.86 2.32 13.09
CA GLY A 225 7.85 2.94 12.22
C GLY A 225 9.25 2.37 12.40
N HIS A 226 10.13 2.78 11.48
CA HIS A 226 11.49 2.27 11.39
C HIS A 226 12.55 3.39 11.41
N TRP A 227 12.25 4.51 12.07
CA TRP A 227 13.15 5.65 12.20
C TRP A 227 13.99 5.62 13.48
N ALA A 228 13.41 5.22 14.61
CA ALA A 228 14.14 5.04 15.86
C ALA A 228 15.26 4.02 15.70
N GLY A 229 16.46 4.38 16.14
CA GLY A 229 17.63 3.56 15.87
C GLY A 229 18.96 4.30 15.81
N PHE A 230 19.99 3.52 15.50
CA PHE A 230 21.32 4.00 15.18
C PHE A 230 21.57 3.88 13.68
N GLU A 231 21.98 4.98 13.06
CA GLU A 231 22.22 5.07 11.62
C GLU A 231 23.66 5.47 11.33
N LEU A 232 24.22 4.87 10.28
CA LEU A 232 25.54 5.18 9.78
C LEU A 232 25.47 5.41 8.28
N GLY A 233 25.99 6.54 7.82
CA GLY A 233 26.01 6.88 6.40
C GLY A 233 27.24 7.66 5.98
N VAL A 234 27.45 7.73 4.68
CA VAL A 234 28.35 8.70 4.07
C VAL A 234 27.60 10.02 3.90
N ASN A 235 28.29 11.14 4.06
CA ASN A 235 27.69 12.46 3.89
C ASN A 235 28.59 13.41 3.10
N GLY A 236 27.96 14.39 2.48
CA GLY A 236 28.64 15.41 1.68
C GLY A 236 27.73 16.61 1.47
N TYR A 237 28.06 17.40 0.46
CA TYR A 237 27.22 18.49 -0.02
C TYR A 237 27.35 18.64 -1.53
N LEU A 238 26.31 19.19 -2.14
CA LEU A 238 26.23 19.49 -3.56
C LEU A 238 26.17 21.01 -3.77
N THR A 239 26.71 21.45 -4.92
CA THR A 239 26.53 22.80 -5.44
C THR A 239 25.09 23.03 -5.91
N LYS A 240 24.77 24.26 -6.33
CA LYS A 240 23.45 24.60 -6.90
C LYS A 240 23.11 23.79 -8.16
N ASP A 241 24.13 23.32 -8.87
CA ASP A 241 24.02 22.52 -10.08
C ASP A 241 23.96 21.01 -9.81
N PHE A 242 23.78 20.61 -8.53
CA PHE A 242 23.69 19.21 -8.08
C PHE A 242 24.95 18.38 -8.35
N ASP A 243 26.13 19.01 -8.37
CA ASP A 243 27.41 18.32 -8.51
C ASP A 243 28.33 18.54 -7.31
N MET A 244 29.51 17.90 -7.35
CA MET A 244 30.57 18.04 -6.35
C MET A 244 31.80 18.75 -6.93
N ASN A 245 31.63 19.51 -8.02
CA ASN A 245 32.72 20.25 -8.65
C ASN A 245 32.76 21.67 -8.11
N PHE A 246 33.77 21.98 -7.31
CA PHE A 246 33.90 23.29 -6.71
C PHE A 246 34.61 24.26 -7.65
N ARG A 247 34.16 25.52 -7.65
CA ARG A 247 34.96 26.61 -8.21
C ARG A 247 36.30 26.68 -7.47
N PRO A 248 37.38 27.13 -8.11
CA PRO A 248 38.70 27.22 -7.45
C PRO A 248 38.70 28.00 -6.12
N GLU A 249 37.83 29.01 -6.03
CA GLU A 249 37.59 29.82 -4.83
C GLU A 249 37.05 29.00 -3.65
N ASP A 250 36.22 27.98 -3.94
CA ASP A 250 35.53 27.14 -2.97
C ASP A 250 36.18 25.76 -2.80
N GLU A 251 37.29 25.50 -3.51
CA GLU A 251 37.97 24.19 -3.52
C GLU A 251 38.50 23.77 -2.12
N TYR A 252 38.60 24.72 -1.18
CA TYR A 252 38.89 24.41 0.22
C TYR A 252 37.81 23.54 0.90
N MET A 253 36.59 23.52 0.33
CA MET A 253 35.46 22.67 0.71
C MET A 253 35.49 21.30 0.02
N ASP A 254 36.48 20.99 -0.80
CA ASP A 254 36.53 19.66 -1.40
C ASP A 254 36.68 18.55 -0.34
N LEU A 255 35.95 17.44 -0.53
CA LEU A 255 35.77 16.39 0.47
C LEU A 255 36.38 15.06 0.05
N ARG A 256 36.94 14.36 1.04
CA ARG A 256 37.11 12.90 0.97
C ARG A 256 35.80 12.24 1.33
N MET A 257 34.99 11.95 0.32
CA MET A 257 33.65 11.38 0.50
C MET A 257 33.69 10.06 1.28
N GLU A 258 34.70 9.22 1.05
CA GLU A 258 34.86 7.93 1.73
C GLU A 258 35.21 8.05 3.24
N LYS A 259 35.55 9.26 3.70
CA LYS A 259 35.85 9.56 5.12
C LYS A 259 34.90 10.59 5.72
N SER A 260 33.90 11.02 4.95
CA SER A 260 32.87 11.94 5.42
C SER A 260 31.67 11.11 5.86
N ILE A 261 31.44 11.08 7.17
CA ILE A 261 30.55 10.13 7.83
C ILE A 261 29.51 10.88 8.65
N GLN A 262 28.26 10.49 8.47
CA GLN A 262 27.14 10.82 9.33
C GLN A 262 26.82 9.67 10.27
N VAL A 263 26.59 10.01 11.53
CA VAL A 263 26.05 9.11 12.54
C VAL A 263 24.78 9.74 13.09
N ASN A 264 23.67 9.01 13.07
CA ASN A 264 22.44 9.45 13.73
C ASN A 264 22.08 8.50 14.88
N MET A 265 21.59 9.09 15.97
CA MET A 265 21.01 8.38 17.11
C MET A 265 19.59 8.91 17.30
N ASN A 266 18.64 8.15 16.80
CA ASN A 266 17.21 8.47 16.80
C ASN A 266 16.60 7.85 18.05
N ILE A 267 16.54 8.64 19.12
CA ILE A 267 16.34 8.18 20.50
C ILE A 267 14.89 7.73 20.71
N TYR A 268 13.95 8.51 20.20
CA TYR A 268 12.52 8.31 20.46
C TYR A 268 11.71 8.47 19.18
N GLU A 269 10.74 7.59 18.98
CA GLU A 269 9.78 7.62 17.88
C GLU A 269 8.35 7.51 18.43
N GLN A 270 7.47 8.35 17.89
CA GLN A 270 6.04 8.32 18.11
C GLN A 270 5.35 7.94 16.80
N ASN A 271 4.65 6.81 16.85
CA ASN A 271 3.94 6.23 15.72
C ASN A 271 2.45 6.60 15.75
N ILE A 272 1.93 7.07 14.63
CA ILE A 272 0.54 7.49 14.44
C ILE A 272 -0.02 6.71 13.25
N ALA A 273 -0.81 5.67 13.52
CA ALA A 273 -1.47 4.91 12.47
C ALA A 273 -2.53 5.77 11.77
N LEU A 274 -2.47 5.83 10.45
CA LEU A 274 -3.50 6.50 9.63
C LEU A 274 -4.49 5.51 9.01
N SER A 275 -4.13 4.23 8.94
CA SER A 275 -4.98 3.18 8.38
C SER A 275 -5.49 2.19 9.42
N LYS A 276 -6.73 1.69 9.21
CA LYS A 276 -7.34 0.65 10.08
C LYS A 276 -6.56 -0.67 10.05
N ASN A 277 -5.90 -0.97 8.92
CA ASN A 277 -5.04 -2.15 8.77
C ASN A 277 -3.61 -1.94 9.31
N GLN A 278 -3.32 -0.75 9.85
CA GLN A 278 -2.04 -0.37 10.46
C GLN A 278 -0.85 -0.35 9.49
N GLU A 279 -1.07 -0.52 8.18
CA GLU A 279 -0.02 -0.59 7.17
C GLU A 279 0.54 0.78 6.78
N TRP A 280 -0.19 1.88 7.04
CA TRP A 280 0.26 3.22 6.66
C TRP A 280 0.00 4.18 7.82
N GLY A 281 0.98 5.04 8.05
CA GLY A 281 1.00 5.91 9.21
C GLY A 281 1.99 7.06 9.04
N MET A 282 1.98 7.94 10.02
CA MET A 282 3.00 8.95 10.20
C MET A 282 3.83 8.63 11.43
N LEU A 283 5.09 9.01 11.40
CA LEU A 283 5.97 8.97 12.55
C LEU A 283 6.63 10.33 12.76
N THR A 284 6.83 10.65 14.02
CA THR A 284 7.65 11.77 14.48
C THR A 284 8.55 11.32 15.62
N GLY A 285 9.47 12.14 16.09
CA GLY A 285 10.46 11.69 17.06
C GLY A 285 11.50 12.73 17.44
N ILE A 286 12.52 12.27 18.16
CA ILE A 286 13.67 13.09 18.56
C ILE A 286 14.94 12.29 18.32
N GLY A 287 15.93 12.92 17.71
CA GLY A 287 17.23 12.30 17.43
C GLY A 287 18.38 13.29 17.46
N LEU A 288 19.59 12.77 17.46
CA LEU A 288 20.83 13.51 17.34
C LEU A 288 21.57 13.07 16.08
N SER A 289 22.10 14.03 15.33
CA SER A 289 22.88 13.77 14.11
C SER A 289 24.26 14.40 14.23
N TRP A 290 25.31 13.59 14.05
CA TRP A 290 26.70 14.06 13.96
C TRP A 290 27.22 13.88 12.54
N ASN A 291 27.44 15.01 11.88
CA ASN A 291 27.91 15.09 10.51
C ASN A 291 29.40 15.42 10.52
N ASN A 292 30.23 14.58 9.90
CA ASN A 292 31.67 14.81 9.82
C ASN A 292 32.11 14.94 8.36
N TYR A 293 32.49 16.14 7.95
CA TYR A 293 32.97 16.44 6.60
C TYR A 293 34.50 16.44 6.59
N ARG A 294 35.12 15.41 5.99
CA ARG A 294 36.57 15.27 5.91
C ARG A 294 37.08 15.98 4.66
N PHE A 295 37.83 17.06 4.84
CA PHE A 295 38.43 17.78 3.71
C PHE A 295 39.48 16.93 2.99
N ASN A 296 39.53 17.10 1.66
CA ASN A 296 40.52 16.50 0.78
C ASN A 296 41.90 17.10 0.98
N ARG A 297 41.94 18.43 1.14
CA ARG A 297 43.14 19.20 1.43
C ARG A 297 43.27 19.51 2.92
N PRO A 298 44.47 19.89 3.40
CA PRO A 298 44.68 20.27 4.80
C PRO A 298 44.08 21.65 5.13
N THR A 299 42.76 21.79 4.97
CA THR A 299 42.03 23.05 5.08
C THR A 299 41.96 23.58 6.51
N SER A 300 42.12 24.88 6.71
CA SER A 300 41.82 25.67 7.92
C SER A 300 40.66 26.61 7.62
N LEU A 301 39.60 26.59 8.44
CA LEU A 301 38.44 27.46 8.25
C LEU A 301 38.53 28.65 9.20
N TYR A 302 38.14 29.82 8.71
CA TYR A 302 38.11 31.06 9.48
C TYR A 302 36.80 31.80 9.22
N SER A 303 36.19 32.27 10.29
CA SER A 303 34.90 32.95 10.30
C SER A 303 34.98 34.43 10.69
N ASP A 304 36.19 34.92 11.01
CA ASP A 304 36.42 36.31 11.43
C ASP A 304 36.07 37.33 10.32
N SER A 305 35.98 36.87 9.07
CA SER A 305 35.53 37.67 7.92
C SER A 305 34.01 37.71 7.79
N ALA A 306 33.51 38.69 7.04
CA ALA A 306 32.09 38.81 6.72
C ALA A 306 31.52 37.62 5.92
N TYR A 307 32.38 36.74 5.40
CA TYR A 307 32.09 35.55 4.60
C TYR A 307 32.98 34.39 5.07
N MET A 308 32.50 33.16 5.03
CA MET A 308 33.28 31.95 5.35
C MET A 308 34.39 31.75 4.35
N ILE A 309 35.63 31.76 4.80
CA ILE A 309 36.80 31.48 3.96
C ILE A 309 37.60 30.31 4.51
N GLY A 310 38.15 29.51 3.61
CA GLY A 310 39.12 28.46 3.93
C GLY A 310 40.50 28.74 3.37
N TYR A 311 41.51 28.33 4.11
CA TYR A 311 42.91 28.36 3.70
C TYR A 311 43.44 26.93 3.59
N ILE A 312 44.34 26.69 2.65
CA ILE A 312 45.01 25.39 2.50
C ILE A 312 46.41 25.50 3.10
N ASP A 313 46.71 24.62 4.05
CA ASP A 313 48.03 24.56 4.69
C ASP A 313 49.07 23.96 3.71
N LYS A 314 50.19 24.65 3.48
CA LYS A 314 51.30 24.21 2.61
C LYS A 314 52.60 24.13 3.40
N GLY A 315 53.35 23.05 3.20
CA GLY A 315 54.63 22.81 3.87
C GLY A 315 54.54 21.97 5.15
N ILE A 316 53.35 21.51 5.51
CA ILE A 316 53.11 20.66 6.69
C ILE A 316 52.30 19.41 6.37
N ASN A 317 52.65 18.30 7.02
CA ASN A 317 51.90 17.05 6.94
C ASN A 317 50.74 17.02 7.96
N VAL A 318 49.53 17.17 7.44
CA VAL A 318 48.28 17.08 8.21
C VAL A 318 47.59 15.76 7.90
N ARG A 319 47.47 14.91 8.92
CA ARG A 319 46.77 13.61 8.79
C ARG A 319 45.29 13.79 8.52
N LYS A 320 44.66 14.77 9.16
CA LYS A 320 43.20 14.98 9.14
C LYS A 320 42.87 16.46 9.25
N SER A 321 41.98 16.96 8.40
CA SER A 321 41.20 18.16 8.64
C SER A 321 39.73 17.85 8.41
N LYS A 322 38.85 18.23 9.33
CA LYS A 322 37.41 18.04 9.16
C LYS A 322 36.60 19.15 9.82
N LEU A 323 35.44 19.42 9.26
CA LEU A 323 34.35 20.13 9.92
C LEU A 323 33.36 19.11 10.48
N ALA A 324 32.97 19.27 11.74
CA ALA A 324 31.97 18.43 12.38
C ALA A 324 30.82 19.29 12.90
N ILE A 325 29.59 18.81 12.71
CA ILE A 325 28.37 19.53 13.08
C ILE A 325 27.42 18.55 13.77
N ALA A 326 26.87 18.95 14.91
CA ALA A 326 25.83 18.21 15.59
C ALA A 326 24.49 18.93 15.50
N TYR A 327 23.43 18.17 15.23
CA TYR A 327 22.05 18.64 15.19
C TYR A 327 21.18 17.84 16.15
N LEU A 328 20.24 18.52 16.80
CA LEU A 328 19.02 17.91 17.32
C LEU A 328 18.01 17.86 16.17
N GLN A 329 17.37 16.73 15.95
CA GLN A 329 16.47 16.52 14.81
C GLN A 329 15.10 15.98 15.20
N ILE A 330 14.08 16.44 14.47
CA ILE A 330 12.67 16.04 14.59
C ILE A 330 12.20 15.60 13.20
N PRO A 331 11.88 14.32 13.00
CA PRO A 331 11.32 13.83 11.75
C PRO A 331 9.82 14.08 11.68
N LEU A 332 9.33 14.24 10.46
CA LEU A 332 7.93 14.10 10.08
C LEU A 332 7.91 13.22 8.83
N ILE A 333 7.65 11.93 9.01
CA ILE A 333 7.75 10.93 7.96
C ILE A 333 6.41 10.22 7.81
N PHE A 334 5.94 10.11 6.58
CA PHE A 334 4.88 9.18 6.21
C PHE A 334 5.54 7.86 5.83
N GLU A 335 5.03 6.76 6.37
CA GLU A 335 5.56 5.42 6.08
C GLU A 335 4.43 4.47 5.71
N TRP A 336 4.68 3.71 4.64
CA TRP A 336 3.91 2.53 4.30
C TRP A 336 4.73 1.29 4.59
N GLN A 337 4.12 0.27 5.19
CA GLN A 337 4.72 -0.99 5.57
C GLN A 337 3.83 -2.18 5.20
N ASN A 338 4.40 -3.21 4.59
CA ASN A 338 3.73 -4.48 4.38
C ASN A 338 3.90 -5.38 5.61
N HIS A 339 2.80 -6.01 5.99
CA HIS A 339 2.60 -6.75 7.21
C HIS A 339 2.74 -8.26 7.04
N THR A 340 3.89 -8.73 6.57
CA THR A 340 4.15 -10.18 6.41
C THR A 340 4.40 -10.89 7.76
N ILE A 341 4.09 -12.19 7.83
CA ILE A 341 4.34 -13.04 9.02
C ILE A 341 5.84 -13.24 9.26
N ARG A 342 6.61 -13.46 8.19
CA ARG A 342 8.07 -13.60 8.25
C ARG A 342 8.72 -12.23 8.06
N LYS A 343 9.59 -11.84 9.00
CA LYS A 343 10.32 -10.57 8.95
C LYS A 343 11.17 -10.42 7.68
N ILE A 344 11.77 -11.50 7.17
CA ILE A 344 12.57 -11.42 5.92
C ILE A 344 11.77 -10.94 4.70
N ASN A 345 10.44 -11.09 4.73
CA ASN A 345 9.52 -10.63 3.68
C ASN A 345 8.82 -9.32 4.04
N SER A 346 9.22 -8.64 5.12
CA SER A 346 8.69 -7.31 5.45
C SER A 346 9.36 -6.27 4.57
N PHE A 347 8.56 -5.31 4.10
CA PHE A 347 9.03 -4.20 3.30
C PHE A 347 8.36 -2.93 3.80
N HIS A 348 9.10 -1.83 3.84
CA HIS A 348 8.56 -0.52 4.17
C HIS A 348 9.24 0.58 3.38
N VAL A 349 8.50 1.66 3.14
CA VAL A 349 8.97 2.86 2.48
C VAL A 349 8.49 4.06 3.27
N GLY A 350 9.44 4.92 3.65
CA GLY A 350 9.18 6.17 4.35
C GLY A 350 9.62 7.36 3.51
N VAL A 351 8.78 8.40 3.46
CA VAL A 351 9.10 9.68 2.81
C VAL A 351 8.72 10.82 3.75
N GLY A 352 9.50 11.88 3.79
CA GLY A 352 9.17 13.01 4.64
C GLY A 352 10.24 14.07 4.76
N VAL A 353 10.17 14.82 5.85
CA VAL A 353 11.11 15.90 6.18
C VAL A 353 11.70 15.67 7.56
N ILE A 354 13.00 15.96 7.72
CA ILE A 354 13.67 16.00 9.03
C ILE A 354 14.08 17.45 9.28
N LEU A 355 13.50 18.04 10.31
CA LEU A 355 13.87 19.37 10.78
C LEU A 355 15.03 19.24 11.77
N GLY A 356 16.02 20.11 11.67
CA GLY A 356 17.19 20.08 12.55
C GLY A 356 17.56 21.45 13.11
N VAL A 357 17.93 21.48 14.39
CA VAL A 357 18.54 22.64 15.06
C VAL A 357 19.99 22.31 15.36
N ARG A 358 20.92 23.15 14.90
CA ARG A 358 22.34 22.95 15.15
C ARG A 358 22.66 23.22 16.62
N LEU A 359 23.26 22.23 17.27
CA LEU A 359 23.69 22.33 18.67
C LEU A 359 25.11 22.89 18.78
N TRP A 360 26.04 22.32 18.00
CA TRP A 360 27.44 22.75 18.00
C TRP A 360 28.11 22.41 16.67
N SER A 361 29.12 23.20 16.32
CA SER A 361 30.00 22.97 15.19
C SER A 361 31.45 23.18 15.61
N TRP A 362 32.34 22.34 15.08
CA TRP A 362 33.75 22.42 15.40
C TRP A 362 34.62 21.91 14.25
N GLN A 363 35.76 22.57 14.05
CA GLN A 363 36.80 22.07 13.18
C GLN A 363 37.79 21.25 14.01
N LYS A 364 38.19 20.09 13.48
CA LYS A 364 39.22 19.23 14.08
C LYS A 364 40.34 18.97 13.08
N LYS A 365 41.56 19.38 13.43
CA LYS A 365 42.77 19.05 12.66
C LYS A 365 43.71 18.13 13.44
N TYR A 366 44.43 17.27 12.74
CA TYR A 366 45.42 16.36 13.31
C TYR A 366 46.73 16.51 12.56
N TYR A 367 47.76 16.99 13.24
CA TYR A 367 49.09 17.28 12.69
C TYR A 367 50.00 16.08 12.92
N ASN A 368 50.75 15.69 11.89
CA ASN A 368 51.84 14.72 12.04
C ASN A 368 53.15 15.41 12.43
N GLU A 369 53.31 16.67 12.06
CA GLU A 369 54.49 17.49 12.35
C GLU A 369 54.09 18.63 13.31
N LEU A 370 54.71 18.68 14.49
CA LEU A 370 54.44 19.67 15.53
C LEU A 370 55.50 20.77 15.51
N ASN A 371 55.14 21.97 15.95
CA ASN A 371 56.04 23.13 16.03
C ASN A 371 56.75 23.47 14.71
N LYS A 372 56.14 23.13 13.57
CA LYS A 372 56.68 23.39 12.23
C LYS A 372 55.98 24.60 11.63
N GLU A 373 56.75 25.52 11.08
CA GLU A 373 56.20 26.65 10.32
C GLU A 373 55.66 26.19 8.97
N TYR A 374 54.49 26.71 8.60
CA TYR A 374 53.82 26.43 7.34
C TYR A 374 53.07 27.66 6.85
N LEU A 375 52.76 27.65 5.56
CA LEU A 375 52.06 28.74 4.87
C LEU A 375 50.57 28.42 4.78
N LEU A 376 49.74 29.43 5.05
CA LEU A 376 48.31 29.40 4.79
C LEU A 376 48.05 30.08 3.45
N THR A 377 47.62 29.28 2.47
CA THR A 377 47.33 29.76 1.11
C THR A 377 45.84 29.93 0.88
N GLN A 378 45.47 30.97 0.13
CA GLN A 378 44.10 31.21 -0.32
C GLN A 378 44.08 31.41 -1.83
N TYR A 379 43.05 30.90 -2.51
CA TYR A 379 42.89 31.14 -3.93
C TYR A 379 42.56 32.62 -4.19
N ASP A 380 43.26 33.24 -5.14
CA ASP A 380 42.94 34.58 -5.62
C ASP A 380 42.33 34.50 -7.03
N PRO A 381 41.05 34.87 -7.19
CA PRO A 381 40.36 34.81 -8.49
C PRO A 381 40.92 35.80 -9.51
N THR A 382 41.66 36.83 -9.09
CA THR A 382 42.27 37.82 -10.00
C THR A 382 43.50 37.25 -10.69
N THR A 383 44.34 36.54 -9.93
CA THR A 383 45.62 35.99 -10.41
C THR A 383 45.51 34.53 -10.83
N GLY A 384 44.43 33.84 -10.46
CA GLY A 384 44.20 32.43 -10.74
C GLY A 384 45.10 31.48 -9.97
N GLN A 385 45.83 31.98 -8.97
CA GLN A 385 46.81 31.21 -8.19
C GLN A 385 46.49 31.25 -6.69
N TYR A 386 47.05 30.28 -5.97
CA TYR A 386 47.08 30.31 -4.52
C TYR A 386 48.16 31.28 -4.03
N ILE A 387 47.74 32.30 -3.28
CA ILE A 387 48.64 33.28 -2.68
C ILE A 387 48.86 32.97 -1.20
N ASP A 388 50.12 33.08 -0.76
CA ASP A 388 50.48 32.98 0.65
C ASP A 388 49.93 34.20 1.40
N LYS A 389 49.09 33.96 2.41
CA LYS A 389 48.47 35.04 3.19
C LYS A 389 49.13 35.20 4.55
N TRP A 390 49.46 34.09 5.20
CA TRP A 390 49.98 34.07 6.56
C TRP A 390 50.99 32.94 6.73
N GLN A 391 51.96 33.14 7.60
CA GLN A 391 52.78 32.07 8.17
C GLN A 391 52.24 31.69 9.54
N ARG A 392 52.22 30.40 9.84
CA ARG A 392 51.76 29.88 11.14
C ARG A 392 52.61 28.69 11.56
N THR A 393 52.80 28.54 12.86
CA THR A 393 53.46 27.37 13.45
C THR A 393 52.41 26.34 13.88
N SER A 394 52.64 25.06 13.61
CA SER A 394 51.75 24.01 14.10
C SER A 394 51.81 23.92 15.62
N PRO A 395 50.69 23.60 16.28
CA PRO A 395 50.65 23.55 17.74
C PRO A 395 51.56 22.45 18.28
N ASN A 396 51.95 22.61 19.55
CA ASN A 396 52.80 21.65 20.28
C ASN A 396 52.07 20.31 20.56
N TYR A 397 50.81 20.19 20.19
CA TYR A 397 49.98 19.01 20.34
C TYR A 397 49.45 18.57 18.99
N ASN A 398 49.31 17.26 18.80
CA ASN A 398 48.97 16.66 17.50
C ASN A 398 47.52 16.87 17.05
N LYS A 399 46.67 17.52 17.84
CA LYS A 399 45.24 17.66 17.54
C LYS A 399 44.61 18.94 18.07
N THR A 400 44.05 19.75 17.18
CA THR A 400 43.25 20.93 17.50
C THR A 400 41.76 20.64 17.43
N HIS A 401 40.98 21.33 18.28
CA HIS A 401 39.56 21.51 18.08
C HIS A 401 39.22 22.99 18.23
N THR A 402 38.58 23.56 17.23
CA THR A 402 38.13 24.96 17.23
C THR A 402 36.61 24.94 17.16
N TYR A 403 35.94 25.39 18.21
CA TYR A 403 34.48 25.53 18.23
C TYR A 403 34.11 26.90 17.71
N ASP A 404 33.22 26.92 16.74
CA ASP A 404 32.71 28.14 16.14
C ASP A 404 31.45 27.84 15.31
N ASP A 405 30.69 28.86 14.95
CA ASP A 405 29.53 28.74 14.10
C ASP A 405 29.87 28.58 12.61
N TYR A 406 31.08 28.93 12.18
CA TYR A 406 31.51 28.81 10.78
C TYR A 406 30.50 29.40 9.77
N HIS A 407 29.76 30.45 10.14
CA HIS A 407 28.66 31.01 9.35
C HIS A 407 27.60 29.98 8.90
N LEU A 408 27.53 28.81 9.53
CA LEU A 408 26.58 27.77 9.14
C LEU A 408 25.16 28.17 9.55
N GLN A 409 24.20 27.65 8.81
CA GLN A 409 22.79 27.84 9.10
C GLN A 409 22.43 27.15 10.45
N PRO A 410 21.73 27.85 11.36
CA PRO A 410 21.34 27.28 12.65
C PRO A 410 20.22 26.23 12.52
N PHE A 411 19.48 26.23 11.40
CA PHE A 411 18.39 25.31 11.12
C PHE A 411 18.62 24.57 9.80
N LYS A 412 18.13 23.34 9.70
CA LYS A 412 18.09 22.58 8.44
C LYS A 412 16.74 21.93 8.23
N ALA A 413 16.43 21.62 6.97
CA ALA A 413 15.24 20.88 6.58
C ALA A 413 15.63 19.85 5.51
N ASP A 414 15.78 18.60 5.93
CA ASP A 414 16.20 17.52 5.04
C ASP A 414 14.98 16.82 4.47
N ALA A 415 14.84 16.78 3.14
CA ALA A 415 13.99 15.79 2.49
C ALA A 415 14.58 14.39 2.74
N THR A 416 13.76 13.41 3.10
CA THR A 416 14.22 12.05 3.40
C THR A 416 13.45 10.99 2.65
N LEU A 417 14.19 9.98 2.18
CA LEU A 417 13.68 8.73 1.64
C LEU A 417 14.26 7.58 2.46
N ARG A 418 13.41 6.64 2.84
CA ARG A 418 13.76 5.45 3.63
C ARG A 418 13.14 4.24 2.99
N VAL A 419 13.93 3.18 2.86
CA VAL A 419 13.47 1.91 2.29
C VAL A 419 14.05 0.78 3.14
N GLY A 420 13.18 -0.10 3.59
CA GLY A 420 13.59 -1.28 4.34
C GLY A 420 13.07 -2.56 3.72
N TRP A 421 13.93 -3.57 3.70
CA TRP A 421 13.59 -4.92 3.27
C TRP A 421 14.22 -5.92 4.24
N GLY A 422 13.36 -6.66 4.94
CA GLY A 422 13.76 -7.63 5.94
C GLY A 422 14.49 -7.00 7.13
N PHE A 423 15.81 -7.18 7.16
CA PHE A 423 16.70 -6.65 8.19
C PHE A 423 17.53 -5.47 7.70
N VAL A 424 17.52 -5.18 6.39
CA VAL A 424 18.26 -4.07 5.80
C VAL A 424 17.35 -2.86 5.74
N ASN A 425 17.77 -1.77 6.36
CA ASN A 425 17.08 -0.48 6.29
C ASN A 425 18.07 0.56 5.75
N LEU A 426 17.68 1.22 4.67
CA LEU A 426 18.45 2.24 4.00
C LEU A 426 17.78 3.59 4.20
N PHE A 427 18.59 4.64 4.32
CA PHE A 427 18.10 6.01 4.34
C PHE A 427 18.92 6.88 3.39
N ALA A 428 18.26 7.90 2.86
CA ALA A 428 18.88 9.01 2.16
C ALA A 428 18.25 10.32 2.64
N THR A 429 19.07 11.36 2.70
CA THR A 429 18.64 12.72 3.05
C THR A 429 19.28 13.75 2.13
N TYR A 430 18.53 14.81 1.84
CA TYR A 430 19.01 15.98 1.11
C TYR A 430 18.48 17.24 1.79
N ASN A 431 19.38 18.10 2.26
CA ASN A 431 19.04 19.36 2.90
C ASN A 431 18.56 20.36 1.85
N MET A 432 17.32 20.79 1.98
CA MET A 432 16.69 21.77 1.08
C MET A 432 17.14 23.20 1.37
N VAL A 433 17.86 23.42 2.47
CA VAL A 433 18.40 24.72 2.88
C VAL A 433 19.92 24.69 2.76
N SER A 434 20.49 25.79 2.24
CA SER A 434 21.95 25.94 2.15
C SER A 434 22.61 25.79 3.52
N MET A 435 23.77 25.14 3.52
CA MET A 435 24.62 24.87 4.68
C MET A 435 25.07 26.15 5.38
N PHE A 436 25.29 27.22 4.62
CA PHE A 436 25.72 28.52 5.12
C PHE A 436 24.57 29.51 5.17
N ARG A 437 24.65 30.47 6.10
CA ARG A 437 23.75 31.62 6.11
C ARG A 437 23.87 32.37 4.78
N LYS A 438 22.78 33.01 4.35
CA LYS A 438 22.71 33.75 3.10
C LYS A 438 23.88 34.75 2.99
N ASP A 439 24.59 34.72 1.86
CA ASP A 439 25.74 35.58 1.54
C ASP A 439 26.92 35.46 2.54
N LYS A 440 26.99 34.37 3.31
CA LYS A 440 28.06 34.13 4.30
C LYS A 440 28.93 32.93 4.00
N GLY A 441 28.73 32.25 2.88
CA GLY A 441 29.55 31.13 2.45
C GLY A 441 29.09 30.58 1.11
N PRO A 442 29.76 29.55 0.59
CA PRO A 442 29.39 28.93 -0.67
C PRO A 442 27.99 28.32 -0.58
N GLU A 443 27.22 28.38 -1.66
CA GLU A 443 25.88 27.78 -1.70
C GLU A 443 25.98 26.26 -1.86
N LEU A 444 25.89 25.56 -0.73
CA LEU A 444 26.10 24.12 -0.63
C LEU A 444 24.95 23.45 0.12
N ASN A 445 24.33 22.45 -0.48
CA ASN A 445 23.24 21.69 0.13
C ASN A 445 23.75 20.33 0.59
N GLN A 446 23.60 20.04 1.88
CA GLN A 446 24.09 18.81 2.49
C GLN A 446 23.28 17.59 2.02
N PHE A 447 23.94 16.44 1.89
CA PHE A 447 23.26 15.17 1.67
C PHE A 447 23.90 14.05 2.49
N ALA A 448 23.16 12.98 2.71
CA ALA A 448 23.68 11.75 3.28
C ALA A 448 22.94 10.53 2.75
N ALA A 449 23.62 9.38 2.74
CA ALA A 449 23.01 8.09 2.45
C ALA A 449 23.69 7.00 3.28
N GLY A 450 22.92 6.05 3.77
CA GLY A 450 23.44 5.05 4.69
C GLY A 450 22.46 3.96 5.07
N ILE A 451 22.81 3.26 6.15
CA ILE A 451 22.07 2.12 6.69
C ILE A 451 21.69 2.36 8.15
N THR A 452 20.55 1.81 8.56
CA THR A 452 20.19 1.69 9.99
C THR A 452 20.79 0.39 10.53
N LEU A 453 21.71 0.50 11.49
CA LEU A 453 22.42 -0.64 12.07
C LEU A 453 21.58 -1.37 13.11
N LEU A 454 20.86 -0.60 13.93
CA LEU A 454 20.04 -1.10 15.04
C LEU A 454 18.78 -0.25 15.10
N GLY A 455 17.60 -0.84 14.91
CA GLY A 455 16.32 -0.19 15.18
C GLY A 455 15.72 -0.73 16.47
N TRP A 456 14.96 0.09 17.20
CA TRP A 456 14.29 -0.30 18.44
C TRP A 456 12.86 0.21 18.54
#